data_AF-A0A8T6PGR8-F1
#
_entry.id   AF-A0A8T6PGR8-F1
#
_cell.length_a   1.000
_cell.length_b   1.000
_cell.length_c   1.000
_cell.angle_alpha   90.00
_cell.angle_beta   90.00
_cell.angle_gamma   90.00
#
_symmetry.space_group_name_H-M   'P 1'
#
loop_
_entity.id
_entity.type
_entity.pdbx_description
1 polymer ?
#
loop_
_entity_poly.entity_id
_entity_poly.type
_entity_poly.pdbx_seq_one_letter_code
_entity_poly.pdbx_strand_id
1 'polypeptide(L)'
;MPSRSTAYDELLALLTSSPSPEDILNYTPTPMTVERVRYLLDGHEAGTLTARELGELDALWQLITFKRMANLQAMRRGNKPAT
;
A
#
# COMPACT_ATOMS: atom_id res chain seq x y z
N MET A 1 -4.24 -6.43 -18.22
CA MET A 1 -4.71 -6.30 -16.83
C MET A 1 -3.48 -6.17 -15.95
N PRO A 2 -3.35 -5.16 -15.08
CA PRO A 2 -2.27 -5.17 -14.09
C PRO A 2 -2.36 -6.48 -13.29
N SER A 3 -1.23 -7.15 -13.09
CA SER A 3 -1.20 -8.34 -12.23
C SER A 3 -1.58 -7.88 -10.82
N ARG A 4 -2.69 -8.38 -10.26
CA ARG A 4 -3.07 -8.05 -8.88
C ARG A 4 -1.93 -8.45 -7.96
N SER A 5 -1.29 -7.48 -7.32
CA SER A 5 -0.31 -7.73 -6.28
C SER A 5 -1.03 -8.00 -4.96
N THR A 6 -0.40 -8.77 -4.07
CA THR A 6 -0.95 -9.07 -2.74
C THR A 6 -1.24 -7.79 -1.94
N ALA A 7 -0.46 -6.73 -2.15
CA ALA A 7 -0.68 -5.42 -1.54
C ALA A 7 -1.98 -4.74 -2.01
N TYR A 8 -2.37 -4.93 -3.27
CA TYR A 8 -3.61 -4.38 -3.81
C TYR A 8 -4.82 -5.06 -3.15
N ASP A 9 -4.78 -6.38 -3.01
CA ASP A 9 -5.85 -7.15 -2.38
C ASP A 9 -5.99 -6.82 -0.89
N GLU A 10 -4.87 -6.63 -0.17
CA GLU A 10 -4.90 -6.18 1.23
C GLU A 10 -5.49 -4.77 1.39
N LEU A 11 -5.10 -3.82 0.51
CA LEU A 11 -5.66 -2.48 0.54
C LEU A 11 -7.15 -2.49 0.18
N LEU A 12 -7.56 -3.29 -0.81
CA LEU A 12 -8.96 -3.43 -1.17
C LEU A 12 -9.77 -3.99 0.00
N ALA A 13 -9.25 -5.02 0.69
CA ALA A 13 -9.87 -5.58 1.88
C ALA A 13 -10.07 -4.51 2.96
N LEU A 14 -9.03 -3.72 3.26
CA LEU A 14 -9.12 -2.59 4.19
C LEU A 14 -10.17 -1.57 3.76
N LEU A 15 -10.22 -1.17 2.49
CA LEU A 15 -11.18 -0.16 2.02
C LEU A 15 -12.63 -0.67 2.09
N THR A 16 -12.84 -1.95 1.80
CA THR A 16 -14.18 -2.57 1.84
C THR A 16 -14.69 -2.86 3.26
N SER A 17 -13.84 -2.80 4.29
CA SER A 17 -14.25 -2.97 5.68
C SER A 17 -14.89 -1.73 6.30
N SER A 18 -15.01 -0.62 5.55
CA SER A 18 -15.43 0.70 6.07
C SER A 18 -14.55 1.15 7.24
N PRO A 19 -13.23 1.31 7.02
CA PRO A 19 -12.27 1.48 8.10
C PRO A 19 -12.45 2.84 8.77
N SER A 20 -12.27 2.87 10.09
CA SER A 20 -12.16 4.13 10.82
C SER A 20 -10.82 4.83 10.50
N PRO A 21 -10.68 6.13 10.79
CA PRO A 21 -9.39 6.80 10.70
C PRO A 21 -8.28 6.12 11.49
N GLU A 22 -8.60 5.51 12.65
CA GLU A 22 -7.65 4.76 13.47
C GLU A 22 -7.21 3.46 12.78
N ASP A 23 -8.14 2.73 12.17
CA ASP A 23 -7.82 1.51 11.39
C ASP A 23 -6.87 1.81 10.22
N ILE A 24 -7.08 2.95 9.55
CA ILE A 24 -6.21 3.41 8.46
C ILE A 24 -4.79 3.69 8.98
N LEU A 25 -4.67 4.34 10.14
CA LEU A 25 -3.38 4.69 10.73
C LEU A 25 -2.63 3.45 11.26
N ASN A 26 -3.37 2.47 11.80
CA ASN A 26 -2.81 1.26 12.38
C ASN A 26 -2.58 0.14 11.35
N TYR A 27 -3.08 0.30 10.12
CA TYR A 27 -2.88 -0.68 9.06
C TYR A 27 -1.39 -0.90 8.75
N THR A 28 -0.94 -2.13 8.89
CA THR A 28 0.38 -2.61 8.47
C THR A 28 0.21 -3.68 7.39
N PRO A 29 1.03 -3.66 6.32
CA PRO A 29 1.00 -4.71 5.31
C PRO A 29 1.36 -6.07 5.92
N THR A 30 0.87 -7.15 5.35
CA THR A 30 1.22 -8.49 5.82
C THR A 30 2.72 -8.78 5.59
N PRO A 31 3.33 -9.72 6.35
CA PRO A 31 4.72 -10.13 6.13
C PRO A 31 4.99 -10.57 4.69
N MET A 32 4.04 -11.25 4.05
CA MET A 32 4.15 -11.69 2.66
C MET A 32 4.27 -10.49 1.71
N THR A 33 3.45 -9.45 1.91
CA THR A 33 3.54 -8.22 1.12
C THR A 33 4.85 -7.47 1.38
N VAL A 34 5.34 -7.44 2.62
CA VAL A 34 6.65 -6.86 2.95
C VAL A 34 7.78 -7.58 2.22
N GLU A 35 7.81 -8.92 2.25
CA GLU A 35 8.82 -9.71 1.53
C GLU A 35 8.73 -9.53 0.02
N ARG A 36 7.52 -9.45 -0.54
CA ARG A 36 7.36 -9.19 -1.98
C ARG A 36 7.89 -7.83 -2.38
N VAL A 37 7.63 -6.79 -1.58
CA VAL A 37 8.17 -5.44 -1.80
C VAL A 37 9.70 -5.45 -1.74
N ARG A 38 10.30 -6.12 -0.74
CA ARG A 38 11.76 -6.26 -0.63
C ARG A 38 12.36 -6.91 -1.87
N TYR A 39 11.82 -8.06 -2.28
CA TYR A 39 12.24 -8.76 -3.49
C TYR A 39 12.22 -7.85 -4.73
N LEU A 40 11.15 -7.06 -4.90
CA LEU A 40 11.02 -6.17 -6.05
C LEU A 40 12.01 -5.00 -5.98
N LEU A 41 12.27 -4.44 -4.80
CA LEU A 41 13.26 -3.38 -4.63
C LEU A 41 14.68 -3.91 -4.92
N ASP A 42 15.06 -5.03 -4.32
CA ASP A 42 16.38 -5.63 -4.51
C ASP A 42 16.61 -6.01 -5.98
N GLY A 43 15.60 -6.59 -6.63
CA GLY A 43 15.68 -6.93 -8.05
C GLY A 43 15.69 -5.71 -8.97
N HIS A 44 15.04 -4.61 -8.59
CA HIS A 44 15.08 -3.35 -9.35
C HIS A 44 16.47 -2.73 -9.28
N GLU A 45 17.08 -2.68 -8.08
CA GLU A 45 18.45 -2.22 -7.88
C GLU A 45 19.47 -3.07 -8.65
N ALA A 46 19.27 -4.38 -8.68
CA ALA A 46 20.12 -5.32 -9.42
C ALA A 46 19.85 -5.35 -10.94
N GLY A 47 18.79 -4.69 -11.42
CA GLY A 47 18.38 -4.73 -12.83
C GLY A 47 17.92 -6.12 -13.31
N THR A 48 17.42 -6.96 -12.41
CA THR A 48 17.04 -8.37 -12.68
C THR A 48 15.54 -8.59 -12.82
N LEU A 49 14.72 -7.57 -12.57
CA LEU A 49 13.27 -7.70 -12.69
C LEU A 49 12.82 -7.96 -14.12
N THR A 50 11.82 -8.82 -14.25
CA THR A 50 11.06 -8.94 -15.49
C THR A 50 10.19 -7.69 -15.73
N ALA A 51 9.76 -7.47 -16.98
CA ALA A 51 8.83 -6.38 -17.32
C ALA A 51 7.53 -6.43 -16.50
N ARG A 52 7.06 -7.64 -16.16
CA ARG A 52 5.89 -7.85 -15.31
C ARG A 52 6.15 -7.36 -13.89
N GLU A 53 7.32 -7.65 -13.35
CA GLU A 53 7.72 -7.27 -11.99
C GLU A 53 8.01 -5.79 -11.85
N LEU A 54 8.57 -5.17 -12.89
CA LEU A 54 8.66 -3.71 -12.97
C LEU A 54 7.28 -3.05 -12.89
N GLY A 55 6.30 -3.56 -13.66
CA GLY A 55 4.92 -3.07 -13.57
C GLY A 55 4.27 -3.32 -12.21
N GLU A 56 4.64 -4.39 -11.51
CA GLU A 56 4.21 -4.66 -10.14
C GLU A 56 4.80 -3.65 -9.15
N LEU A 57 6.08 -3.34 -9.28
CA LEU A 57 6.78 -2.35 -8.46
C LEU A 57 6.19 -0.94 -8.65
N ASP A 58 5.90 -0.55 -9.88
CA ASP A 58 5.24 0.73 -10.20
C ASP A 58 3.86 0.83 -9.54
N ALA A 59 3.07 -0.24 -9.60
CA ALA A 59 1.78 -0.30 -8.93
C ALA A 59 1.91 -0.19 -7.40
N LEU A 60 2.92 -0.85 -6.81
CA LEU A 60 3.20 -0.74 -5.37
C LEU A 60 3.58 0.68 -4.96
N TRP A 61 4.36 1.40 -5.78
CA TRP A 61 4.68 2.81 -5.53
C TRP A 61 3.44 3.70 -5.49
N GLN A 62 2.48 3.46 -6.39
CA GLN A 62 1.20 4.17 -6.38
C GLN A 62 0.40 3.87 -5.11
N LEU A 63 0.37 2.61 -4.65
CA LEU A 63 -0.33 2.21 -3.42
C LEU A 63 0.31 2.82 -2.17
N ILE A 64 1.64 2.87 -2.08
CA ILE A 64 2.35 3.52 -0.96
C ILE A 64 2.02 5.01 -0.91
N THR A 65 2.02 5.67 -2.07
CA THR A 65 1.64 7.09 -2.18
C THR A 65 0.21 7.31 -1.74
N PHE A 66 -0.72 6.47 -2.20
CA PHE A 66 -2.12 6.51 -1.77
C PHE A 66 -2.26 6.34 -0.25
N LYS A 67 -1.61 5.32 0.34
CA LYS A 67 -1.61 5.09 1.79
C LYS A 67 -1.11 6.32 2.56
N ARG A 68 -0.03 6.96 2.11
CA ARG A 68 0.49 8.18 2.74
C ARG A 68 -0.56 9.30 2.72
N MET A 69 -1.26 9.48 1.61
CA MET A 69 -2.35 10.46 1.50
C MET A 69 -3.55 10.11 2.39
N ALA A 70 -3.91 8.83 2.49
CA ALA A 70 -4.96 8.35 3.38
C ALA A 70 -4.62 8.64 4.86
N ASN A 71 -3.38 8.37 5.28
CA ASN A 71 -2.91 8.69 6.64
C ASN A 71 -3.00 10.20 6.93
N LEU A 72 -2.57 11.05 6.00
CA LEU A 72 -2.66 12.51 6.16
C LEU A 72 -4.12 12.97 6.32
N GLN A 73 -5.06 12.38 5.56
CA GLN A 73 -6.48 12.69 5.70
C GLN A 73 -7.07 12.16 7.01
N ALA A 74 -6.67 10.95 7.44
CA ALA A 74 -7.09 10.36 8.71
C ALA A 74 -6.67 11.24 9.90
N MET A 75 -5.40 11.69 9.91
CA MET A 75 -4.88 12.63 10.93
C MET A 75 -5.67 13.94 10.97
N ARG A 76 -6.01 14.52 9.81
CA ARG A 76 -6.84 15.74 9.74
C ARG A 76 -8.23 15.55 10.33
N ARG A 77 -8.83 14.37 10.12
CA ARG A 77 -10.15 14.05 10.68
C ARG A 77 -10.08 13.78 12.19
N GLY A 78 -9.03 13.11 12.65
CA GLY A 78 -8.79 12.89 14.10
C GLY A 78 -8.48 14.17 14.87
N ASN A 79 -7.85 15.17 14.23
CA ASN A 79 -7.57 16.48 14.83
C ASN A 79 -8.73 17.50 14.75
N LYS A 80 -9.87 17.14 14.16
CA LYS A 80 -11.01 18.06 14.12
C LYS A 80 -11.69 18.05 15.50
N PRO A 81 -11.73 19.17 16.25
CA PRO A 81 -12.47 19.19 17.51
C PRO A 81 -13.94 18.87 17.23
N ALA A 82 -14.54 18.07 18.12
CA ALA A 82 -15.97 17.76 18.07
C ALA A 82 -16.75 19.09 18.07
N THR A 83 -17.43 19.37 16.97
CA THR A 83 -18.37 20.49 16.81
C THR A 83 -19.71 20.14 17.40
#